data_AF-A0A371E4U6-F1
#
_entry.id   AF-A0A371E4U6-F1
#
_cell.length_a   1.000
_cell.length_b   1.000
_cell.length_c   1.000
_cell.angle_alpha   90.00
_cell.angle_beta   90.00
_cell.angle_gamma   90.00
#
_symmetry.space_group_name_H-M   'P 1'
#
loop_
_entity.id
_entity.type
_entity.pdbx_description
1 polymer ?
#
loop_
_entity_poly.entity_id
_entity_poly.type
_entity_poly.pdbx_seq_one_letter_code
_entity_poly.pdbx_strand_id
1 'polypeptide(L)'
;MVFPFSLDGSVKDWLYLQPGDMKHTFLEKFFLASRTTAIRKVICGIWQHTRETLHEYWERFNCLCATCSHHQMNEKLSIQYFYEGLMLMDPSMIDAASGGALMGKTPATTRHLILNMENNTQ
;
A
#
# COMPACT_ATOMS: atom_id res chain seq x y z
N MET A 1 -30.96 -30.89 -30.68
CA MET A 1 -30.89 -29.97 -29.51
C MET A 1 -29.71 -30.44 -28.66
N VAL A 2 -28.49 -29.87 -28.83
CA VAL A 2 -27.96 -28.65 -28.16
C VAL A 2 -28.13 -28.79 -26.63
N PHE A 3 -27.08 -29.11 -25.86
CA PHE A 3 -25.92 -28.25 -25.57
C PHE A 3 -24.63 -29.06 -25.32
N PRO A 4 -23.48 -28.70 -25.94
CA PRO A 4 -22.16 -29.03 -25.41
C PRO A 4 -21.79 -27.98 -24.35
N PHE A 5 -21.60 -28.38 -23.10
CA PHE A 5 -20.96 -27.52 -22.10
C PHE A 5 -19.51 -27.29 -22.54
N SER A 6 -19.25 -26.13 -23.15
CA SER A 6 -17.90 -25.60 -23.25
C SER A 6 -17.47 -25.20 -21.84
N LEU A 7 -16.74 -26.08 -21.18
CA LEU A 7 -15.91 -25.71 -20.04
C LEU A 7 -14.80 -24.82 -20.59
N ASP A 8 -15.08 -23.51 -20.50
CA ASP A 8 -14.13 -22.43 -20.70
C ASP A 8 -12.83 -22.76 -19.96
N GLY A 9 -11.70 -22.58 -20.64
CA GLY A 9 -10.39 -23.21 -20.41
C GLY A 9 -9.68 -22.90 -19.09
N SER A 10 -10.40 -22.39 -18.08
CA SER A 10 -9.89 -22.09 -16.74
C SER A 10 -10.14 -23.20 -15.71
N VAL A 11 -10.85 -24.28 -16.08
CA VAL A 11 -11.17 -25.43 -15.18
C VAL A 11 -10.21 -26.61 -15.38
N LYS A 12 -8.95 -26.35 -15.70
CA LYS A 12 -7.93 -27.41 -15.88
C LYS A 12 -6.82 -27.36 -14.84
N ASP A 13 -6.55 -26.20 -14.26
CA ASP A 13 -5.55 -26.04 -13.20
C ASP A 13 -6.01 -26.57 -11.83
N TRP A 14 -7.33 -26.70 -11.62
CA TRP A 14 -7.90 -27.17 -10.36
C TRP A 14 -7.84 -28.69 -10.20
N LEU A 15 -7.67 -29.44 -11.30
CA LEU A 15 -7.74 -30.91 -11.30
C LEU A 15 -6.42 -31.58 -10.89
N TYR A 16 -5.32 -30.84 -10.84
CA TYR A 16 -3.98 -31.38 -10.51
C TYR A 16 -3.57 -31.18 -9.04
N LEU A 17 -4.31 -30.40 -8.25
CA LEU A 17 -4.00 -30.19 -6.84
C LEU A 17 -4.53 -31.36 -6.01
N GLN A 18 -3.65 -32.07 -5.31
CA GLN A 18 -4.06 -33.11 -4.37
C GLN A 18 -4.92 -32.46 -3.26
N PRO A 19 -5.82 -33.21 -2.60
CA PRO A 19 -6.65 -32.67 -1.51
C PRO A 19 -5.84 -32.02 -0.37
N GLY A 20 -4.56 -32.38 -0.21
CA GLY A 20 -3.61 -31.74 0.69
C GLY A 20 -3.11 -30.38 0.20
N ASP A 21 -2.85 -30.23 -1.09
CA ASP A 21 -2.37 -28.98 -1.72
C ASP A 21 -3.46 -27.91 -1.76
N MET A 22 -4.73 -28.30 -1.89
CA MET A 22 -5.86 -27.38 -1.78
C MET A 22 -5.96 -26.77 -0.38
N LYS A 23 -5.74 -27.57 0.68
CA LYS A 23 -5.70 -27.07 2.06
C LYS A 23 -4.52 -26.15 2.28
N HIS A 24 -3.34 -26.52 1.79
CA HIS A 24 -2.13 -25.67 1.88
C HIS A 24 -2.33 -24.33 1.17
N THR A 25 -2.76 -24.36 -0.09
CA THR A 25 -3.02 -23.16 -0.90
C THR A 25 -4.11 -22.29 -0.30
N PHE A 26 -5.17 -22.89 0.25
CA PHE A 26 -6.25 -22.15 0.92
C PHE A 26 -5.73 -21.46 2.19
N LEU A 27 -4.98 -22.16 3.03
CA LEU A 27 -4.41 -21.59 4.24
C LEU A 27 -3.43 -20.47 3.88
N GLU A 28 -2.51 -20.67 2.94
CA GLU A 28 -1.59 -19.63 2.49
C GLU A 28 -2.33 -18.40 1.97
N LYS A 29 -3.34 -18.57 1.11
CA LYS A 29 -4.14 -17.45 0.61
C LYS A 29 -4.94 -16.76 1.72
N PHE A 30 -5.51 -17.50 2.66
CA PHE A 30 -6.30 -16.96 3.76
C PHE A 30 -5.44 -16.23 4.80
N PHE A 31 -4.29 -16.79 5.17
CA PHE A 31 -3.31 -16.15 6.04
C PHE A 31 -2.67 -14.93 5.37
N LEU A 32 -2.41 -14.99 4.07
CA LEU A 32 -1.93 -13.83 3.31
C LEU A 32 -3.00 -12.73 3.24
N ALA A 33 -4.28 -13.08 3.02
CA ALA A 33 -5.39 -12.12 2.98
C ALA A 33 -5.65 -11.46 4.34
N SER A 34 -5.60 -12.23 5.42
CA SER A 34 -5.74 -11.70 6.79
C SER A 34 -4.56 -10.80 7.18
N ARG A 35 -3.32 -11.19 6.86
CA ARG A 35 -2.13 -10.32 7.03
C ARG A 35 -2.23 -9.03 6.22
N THR A 36 -2.63 -9.12 4.96
CA THR A 36 -2.81 -7.96 4.08
C THR A 36 -3.88 -7.01 4.63
N THR A 37 -4.96 -7.55 5.18
CA THR A 37 -6.03 -6.75 5.81
C THR A 37 -5.54 -6.07 7.09
N ALA A 38 -4.74 -6.75 7.92
CA ALA A 38 -4.15 -6.18 9.12
C ALA A 38 -3.16 -5.04 8.79
N ILE A 39 -2.26 -5.26 7.83
CA ILE A 39 -1.30 -4.24 7.39
C ILE A 39 -2.03 -3.02 6.80
N ARG A 40 -3.08 -3.22 5.99
CA ARG A 40 -3.91 -2.11 5.51
C ARG A 40 -4.52 -1.30 6.64
N LYS A 41 -5.05 -1.94 7.68
CA LYS A 41 -5.59 -1.22 8.86
C LYS A 41 -4.51 -0.39 9.55
N VAL A 42 -3.29 -0.91 9.67
CA VAL A 42 -2.17 -0.17 10.25
C VAL A 42 -1.78 1.04 9.38
N ILE A 43 -1.77 0.87 8.05
CA ILE A 43 -1.45 1.95 7.12
C ILE A 43 -2.53 3.04 7.12
N CYS A 44 -3.81 2.68 7.16
CA CYS A 44 -4.92 3.63 7.25
C CYS A 44 -4.90 4.47 8.54
N GLY A 45 -4.32 3.94 9.62
CA GLY A 45 -4.24 4.62 10.92
C GLY A 45 -2.84 5.11 11.26
N ILE A 46 -1.93 5.17 10.28
CA ILE A 46 -0.57 5.61 10.52
C ILE A 46 -0.56 7.11 10.79
N TRP A 47 0.18 7.52 11.81
CA TRP A 47 0.47 8.93 12.08
C TRP A 47 1.96 9.09 12.35
N GLN A 48 2.49 10.27 12.05
CA GLN A 48 3.82 10.69 12.47
C GLN A 48 3.85 10.87 13.97
N HIS A 49 4.86 10.30 14.65
CA HIS A 49 5.01 10.52 16.08
C HIS A 49 5.69 11.86 16.38
N THR A 50 5.42 12.46 17.54
CA THR A 50 5.91 13.81 17.91
C THR A 50 7.44 13.93 17.99
N ARG A 51 8.15 12.80 18.05
CA ARG A 51 9.62 12.74 18.09
C ARG A 51 10.23 12.13 16.82
N GLU A 52 9.39 11.77 15.86
CA GLU A 52 9.79 11.11 14.63
C GLU A 52 9.96 12.15 13.53
N THR A 53 11.13 12.13 12.90
CA THR A 53 11.41 12.98 11.74
C THR A 53 10.54 12.57 10.55
N LEU A 54 10.40 13.47 9.57
CA LEU A 54 9.67 13.17 8.34
C LEU A 54 10.28 11.96 7.60
N HIS A 55 11.61 11.85 7.62
CA HIS A 55 12.36 10.72 7.06
C HIS A 55 12.02 9.40 7.73
N GLU A 56 12.12 9.33 9.07
CA GLU A 56 11.79 8.11 9.83
C GLU A 56 10.33 7.69 9.62
N TYR A 57 9.41 8.66 9.58
CA TYR A 57 8.01 8.41 9.28
C TYR A 57 7.81 7.85 7.86
N TRP A 58 8.48 8.44 6.86
CA TRP A 58 8.45 7.97 5.47
C TRP A 58 9.05 6.57 5.30
N GLU A 59 10.16 6.27 5.97
CA GLU A 59 10.74 4.93 5.97
C GLU A 59 9.81 3.90 6.62
N ARG A 60 9.20 4.22 7.77
CA ARG A 60 8.22 3.36 8.43
C ARG A 60 7.00 3.11 7.54
N PHE A 61 6.48 4.15 6.89
CA PHE A 61 5.40 4.05 5.93
C PHE A 61 5.76 3.13 4.75
N ASN A 62 6.94 3.32 4.15
CA ASN A 62 7.41 2.49 3.03
C ASN A 62 7.65 1.04 3.45
N CYS A 63 8.17 0.80 4.64
CA CYS A 63 8.36 -0.53 5.19
C CYS A 63 7.02 -1.26 5.30
N LEU A 64 5.99 -0.59 5.85
CA LEU A 64 4.63 -1.11 5.93
C LEU A 64 4.04 -1.40 4.53
N CYS A 65 4.24 -0.49 3.57
CA CYS A 65 3.82 -0.68 2.19
C CYS A 65 4.49 -1.88 1.53
N ALA A 66 5.81 -2.05 1.69
CA ALA A 66 6.57 -3.16 1.14
C ALA A 66 6.16 -4.53 1.74
N THR A 67 5.67 -4.53 2.98
CA THR A 67 5.15 -5.74 3.63
C THR A 67 3.78 -6.17 3.08
N CYS A 68 3.07 -5.25 2.42
CA CYS A 68 1.81 -5.50 1.74
C CYS A 68 2.11 -5.91 0.29
N SER A 69 1.98 -7.21 -0.04
CA SER A 69 2.29 -7.71 -1.39
C SER A 69 1.61 -6.90 -2.51
N HIS A 70 2.42 -6.56 -3.52
CA HIS A 70 2.33 -5.53 -4.57
C HIS A 70 1.03 -5.32 -5.38
N HIS A 71 -0.09 -5.98 -5.10
CA HIS A 71 -1.28 -5.94 -5.97
C HIS A 71 -2.56 -5.37 -5.34
N GLN A 72 -2.55 -4.95 -4.07
CA GLN A 72 -3.79 -4.58 -3.37
C GLN A 72 -3.82 -3.20 -2.71
N MET A 73 -2.73 -2.44 -2.74
CA MET A 73 -2.73 -1.04 -2.30
C MET A 73 -2.74 -0.12 -3.50
N ASN A 74 -3.80 0.67 -3.60
CA ASN A 74 -3.89 1.74 -4.59
C ASN A 74 -2.90 2.84 -4.20
N GLU A 75 -1.90 3.10 -5.05
CA GLU A 75 -0.88 4.13 -4.85
C GLU A 75 -1.45 5.49 -4.41
N LYS A 76 -2.62 5.87 -4.95
CA LYS A 76 -3.30 7.12 -4.57
C LYS A 76 -3.77 7.11 -3.11
N LEU A 77 -4.33 5.99 -2.66
CA LEU A 77 -4.76 5.84 -1.27
C LEU A 77 -3.56 5.81 -0.32
N SER A 78 -2.44 5.24 -0.74
CA SER A 78 -1.19 5.28 0.04
C SER A 78 -0.73 6.71 0.30
N ILE A 79 -0.70 7.56 -0.73
CA ILE A 79 -0.30 8.97 -0.59
C ILE A 79 -1.28 9.73 0.31
N GLN A 80 -2.58 9.46 0.17
CA GLN A 80 -3.60 10.06 1.03
C GLN A 80 -3.37 9.72 2.50
N TYR A 81 -3.17 8.43 2.85
CA TYR A 81 -2.92 8.04 4.24
C TYR A 81 -1.61 8.59 4.78
N PHE A 82 -0.57 8.66 3.95
CA PHE A 82 0.68 9.31 4.34
C PHE A 82 0.44 10.78 4.71
N TYR A 83 -0.28 11.52 3.87
CA TYR A 83 -0.60 12.93 4.07
C TYR A 83 -1.49 13.18 5.30
N GLU A 84 -2.55 12.38 5.47
CA GLU A 84 -3.45 12.47 6.63
C GLU A 84 -2.75 12.16 7.96
N GLY A 85 -1.71 11.31 7.93
CA GLY A 85 -0.94 10.95 9.12
C GLY A 85 0.12 11.96 9.54
N LEU A 86 0.39 13.03 8.77
CA LEU A 86 1.42 14.01 9.12
C LEU A 86 0.95 14.89 10.28
N MET A 87 1.62 14.75 11.42
CA MET A 87 1.20 15.35 12.70
C MET A 87 1.69 16.80 12.86
N LEU A 88 2.78 17.18 12.18
CA LEU A 88 3.59 18.35 12.56
C LEU A 88 3.87 19.35 11.44
N MET A 89 3.59 19.00 10.18
CA MET A 89 3.72 19.96 9.09
C MET A 89 2.35 20.52 8.79
N ASP A 90 2.23 21.85 8.85
CA ASP A 90 1.07 22.55 8.31
C ASP A 90 0.86 22.04 6.88
N PRO A 91 -0.31 21.45 6.56
CA PRO A 91 -0.65 21.00 5.21
C PRO A 91 -0.26 22.04 4.14
N SER A 92 -0.38 23.33 4.49
CA SER A 92 0.01 24.45 3.64
C SER A 92 1.51 24.56 3.36
N MET A 93 2.40 24.17 4.29
CA MET A 93 3.85 24.16 4.06
C MET A 93 4.25 23.08 3.07
N ILE A 94 3.64 21.90 3.19
CA ILE A 94 3.86 20.80 2.26
C ILE A 94 3.33 21.17 0.88
N ASP A 95 2.13 21.74 0.82
CA ASP A 95 1.55 22.19 -0.42
C ASP A 95 2.40 23.29 -1.08
N ALA A 96 2.88 24.28 -0.31
CA ALA A 96 3.75 25.35 -0.81
C ALA A 96 5.06 24.81 -1.40
N ALA A 97 5.76 23.91 -0.68
CA ALA A 97 6.99 23.30 -1.15
C ALA A 97 6.75 22.34 -2.33
N SER A 98 5.56 21.76 -2.43
CA SER A 98 5.16 20.97 -3.59
C SER A 98 4.75 21.83 -4.80
N GLY A 99 4.53 23.14 -4.61
CA GLY A 99 4.03 24.04 -5.64
C GLY A 99 2.53 23.84 -5.95
N GLY A 100 1.73 23.47 -4.95
CA GLY A 100 0.29 23.20 -5.06
C GLY A 100 -0.17 22.07 -4.14
N ALA A 101 -1.33 21.48 -4.37
CA ALA A 101 -1.81 20.36 -3.54
C ALA A 101 -0.97 19.08 -3.74
N LEU A 102 -0.38 18.54 -2.68
CA LEU A 102 0.39 17.28 -2.74
C LEU A 102 -0.47 16.09 -3.19
N MET A 103 -1.75 16.06 -2.77
CA MET A 103 -2.74 15.03 -3.10
C MET A 103 -2.92 14.80 -4.62
N GLY A 104 -2.58 15.79 -5.46
CA GLY A 104 -2.66 15.69 -6.92
C GLY A 104 -1.40 15.14 -7.59
N LYS A 105 -0.32 14.87 -6.83
CA LYS A 105 0.98 14.52 -7.39
C LYS A 105 1.20 13.01 -7.47
N THR A 106 2.08 12.63 -8.39
CA THR A 106 2.48 11.23 -8.53
C THR A 106 3.33 10.80 -7.34
N PRO A 107 3.29 9.52 -6.94
CA PRO A 107 4.08 9.02 -5.81
C PRO A 107 5.59 9.28 -5.96
N ALA A 108 6.10 9.23 -7.20
CA ALA A 108 7.48 9.59 -7.50
C ALA A 108 7.80 11.06 -7.17
N THR A 109 6.88 11.97 -7.47
CA THR A 109 7.03 13.40 -7.15
C THR A 109 6.94 13.63 -5.64
N THR A 110 5.97 12.98 -4.98
CA THR A 110 5.83 13.03 -3.52
C THR A 110 7.11 12.57 -2.82
N ARG A 111 7.70 11.45 -3.29
CA ARG A 111 8.98 10.95 -2.77
C ARG A 111 10.10 11.96 -2.96
N HIS A 112 10.21 12.58 -4.13
CA HIS A 112 11.24 13.58 -4.40
C HIS A 112 11.10 14.83 -3.51
N LEU A 113 9.86 15.25 -3.24
CA LEU A 113 9.56 16.40 -2.38
C LEU A 113 9.92 16.15 -0.92
N ILE A 114 9.60 14.97 -0.39
CA ILE A 114 9.97 14.56 0.98
C ILE A 114 11.49 14.62 1.15
N LEU A 115 12.23 14.03 0.21
CA LEU A 115 13.70 14.05 0.21
C LEU A 115 14.28 15.48 0.07
N ASN A 116 13.63 16.37 -0.68
CA ASN A 116 14.06 17.76 -0.79
C ASN A 116 13.77 18.59 0.46
N MET A 117 12.69 18.30 1.18
CA MET A 117 12.38 18.95 2.47
C MET A 117 13.39 18.54 3.55
N GLU A 118 13.85 17.29 3.52
CA GLU A 118 14.93 16.80 4.40
C GLU A 118 16.24 17.58 4.20
N ASN A 119 16.59 17.93 2.96
CA ASN A 119 17.82 18.69 2.66
C ASN A 119 17.76 20.18 3.02
N ASN A 120 16.57 20.74 3.25
CA ASN A 120 16.38 22.17 3.57
C ASN A 120 16.22 22.45 5.07
N THR A 121 16.30 21.43 5.94
CA THR A 121 16.14 21.57 7.40
C THR A 121 17.46 21.56 8.19
N GLN A 122 18.61 21.79 7.52
CA GLN A 122 19.92 21.92 8.18
C GLN A 122 20.40 23.38 8.30
#